data_AF-A0A1M7SMI4-F1
#
_entry.id   AF-A0A1M7SMI4-F1
#
_cell.length_a   1.000
_cell.length_b   1.000
_cell.length_c   1.000
_cell.angle_alpha   90.00
_cell.angle_beta   90.00
_cell.angle_gamma   90.00
#
_symmetry.space_group_name_H-M   'P 1'
#
loop_
_entity.id
_entity.type
_entity.pdbx_description
1 polymer ?
#
loop_
_entity_poly.entity_id
_entity_poly.type
_entity_poly.pdbx_seq_one_letter_code
_entity_poly.pdbx_strand_id
1 'polypeptide(L)' 'MHFAKCKITLEQALFARMADSLGFIAWSRTKDAAKGRRYKEKSILKELMHPEKKDEYMLFASVEDFDAYMKSFER' A
#
# COMPACT_ATOMS: atom_id res chain seq x y z
N MET A 1 -18.16 6.66 13.47
CA MET A 1 -18.20 5.83 12.25
C MET A 1 -16.78 5.33 12.00
N HIS A 2 -16.48 4.06 12.28
CA HIS A 2 -15.18 3.46 11.97
C HIS A 2 -15.29 2.86 10.55
N PHE A 3 -14.49 3.35 9.60
CA PHE A 3 -14.35 2.65 8.31
C PHE A 3 -13.75 1.28 8.62
N ALA A 4 -14.51 0.22 8.32
CA ALA A 4 -14.64 -1.01 9.09
C ALA A 4 -13.42 -1.96 9.19
N LYS A 5 -12.17 -1.48 9.06
CA LYS A 5 -10.92 -2.23 9.35
C LYS A 5 -9.63 -1.38 9.28
N CYS A 6 -9.71 -0.08 9.02
CA CYS A 6 -8.53 0.78 8.88
C CYS A 6 -8.22 1.51 10.21
N LYS A 7 -6.95 1.54 10.61
CA LYS A 7 -6.47 2.21 11.84
C LYS A 7 -6.44 3.75 11.75
N ILE A 8 -7.13 4.35 10.78
CA ILE A 8 -7.05 5.79 10.49
C ILE A 8 -8.35 6.49 10.84
N THR A 9 -8.25 7.74 11.29
CA THR A 9 -9.41 8.59 11.56
C THR A 9 -10.02 9.10 10.24
N LEU A 10 -11.27 9.55 10.30
CA LEU A 10 -11.94 10.19 9.15
C LEU A 10 -11.16 11.41 8.66
N GLU A 11 -10.64 12.22 9.57
CA GLU A 11 -9.83 13.41 9.26
C GLU A 11 -8.58 13.02 8.47
N GLN A 12 -7.86 11.99 8.92
CA GLN A 12 -6.68 11.47 8.21
C GLN A 12 -7.03 10.97 6.80
N ALA A 13 -8.15 10.27 6.65
CA ALA A 13 -8.62 9.83 5.34
C ALA A 13 -8.97 11.00 4.41
N LEU A 14 -9.63 12.04 4.94
CA LEU A 14 -9.96 13.25 4.21
C LEU A 14 -8.71 14.01 3.78
N PHE A 15 -7.75 14.23 4.68
CA PHE A 15 -6.50 14.91 4.35
C PHE A 15 -5.69 14.12 3.33
N ALA A 16 -5.58 12.80 3.48
CA ALA A 16 -4.91 11.94 2.51
C ALA A 16 -5.56 12.04 1.12
N ARG A 17 -6.90 12.06 1.06
CA ARG A 17 -7.62 12.22 -0.22
C ARG A 17 -7.41 13.59 -0.85
N MET A 18 -7.37 14.66 -0.04
CA MET A 18 -7.10 16.01 -0.51
C MET A 18 -5.69 16.12 -1.09
N ALA A 19 -4.69 15.57 -0.40
CA ALA A 19 -3.30 15.52 -0.86
C ALA A 19 -3.17 14.73 -2.17
N ASP A 20 -3.76 13.52 -2.26
CA ASP A 20 -3.77 12.72 -3.49
C ASP A 20 -4.39 13.46 -4.68
N SER A 21 -5.48 14.19 -4.43
CA SER A 21 -6.17 14.97 -5.47
C SER A 21 -5.33 16.17 -5.92
N LEU A 22 -4.65 16.84 -4.99
CA LEU A 22 -3.76 17.95 -5.31
C LEU A 22 -2.54 17.48 -6.13
N GLY A 23 -1.93 16.35 -5.75
CA GLY A 23 -0.83 15.73 -6.50
C GLY A 23 -1.22 15.41 -7.94
N PHE A 24 -2.40 14.81 -8.14
CA PHE A 24 -2.93 14.55 -9.48
C PHE A 24 -3.15 15.84 -10.29
N ILE A 25 -3.75 16.87 -9.69
CA ILE A 25 -3.98 18.16 -10.37
C ILE A 25 -2.64 18.81 -10.75
N ALA A 26 -1.67 18.83 -9.83
CA ALA A 26 -0.33 19.35 -10.09
C ALA A 26 0.34 18.59 -11.25
N TRP A 27 0.30 17.26 -11.22
CA TRP A 27 0.83 16.42 -12.27
C TRP A 27 0.14 16.64 -13.62
N SER A 28 -1.19 16.76 -13.65
CA SER A 28 -1.97 16.94 -14.89
C SER A 28 -1.55 18.19 -15.70
N ARG A 29 -0.94 19.17 -15.04
CA ARG A 29 -0.44 20.41 -15.63
C ARG A 29 1.00 20.30 -16.13
N THR A 30 1.65 19.16 -15.95
CA THR A 30 3.05 18.95 -16.35
C THR A 30 3.17 18.55 -17.83
N LYS A 31 4.37 18.73 -18.38
CA LYS A 31 4.72 18.24 -19.72
C LYS A 31 4.65 16.71 -19.84
N ASP A 32 4.87 16.00 -18.74
CA ASP A 32 4.78 14.53 -18.72
C ASP A 32 3.34 14.06 -18.89
N ALA A 33 2.37 14.73 -18.24
CA ALA A 33 0.95 14.47 -18.46
C ALA A 33 0.53 14.78 -19.91
N ALA A 34 0.99 15.90 -20.47
CA ALA A 34 0.74 16.24 -21.87
C ALA A 34 1.30 15.21 -22.87
N LYS A 35 2.37 14.50 -22.48
CA LYS A 35 2.98 13.40 -23.27
C LYS A 35 2.32 12.04 -22.99
N GLY A 36 1.22 12.00 -22.25
CA GLY A 36 0.50 10.75 -21.94
C GLY A 36 1.27 9.81 -21.02
N ARG A 37 2.27 10.30 -20.29
CA ARG A 37 2.93 9.47 -19.26
C ARG A 37 1.92 9.14 -18.16
N ARG A 38 2.15 8.05 -17.44
CA ARG A 38 1.25 7.69 -16.32
C ARG A 38 1.64 8.48 -15.08
N TYR A 39 0.63 8.91 -14.32
CA TYR A 39 0.80 9.39 -12.95
C TYR A 39 1.46 8.28 -12.11
N LYS A 40 2.63 8.58 -11.52
CA LYS A 40 3.45 7.61 -10.78
C LYS A 40 3.34 7.73 -9.26
N GLU A 41 2.67 8.77 -8.76
CA GLU A 41 2.58 9.02 -7.33
C GLU A 41 1.70 7.97 -6.65
N LYS A 42 2.22 7.38 -5.58
CA LYS A 42 1.48 6.41 -4.76
C LYS A 42 0.39 7.15 -4.01
N SER A 43 -0.83 6.60 -4.03
CA SER A 43 -1.95 7.18 -3.27
C SER A 43 -1.73 6.98 -1.78
N ILE A 44 -1.64 8.09 -1.05
CA ILE A 44 -1.48 8.14 0.40
C ILE A 44 -2.69 7.46 1.06
N LEU A 45 -3.90 7.74 0.57
CA LEU A 45 -5.10 7.11 1.11
C LEU A 45 -5.06 5.58 0.95
N LYS A 46 -4.59 5.10 -0.20
CA LYS A 46 -4.48 3.67 -0.47
C LYS A 46 -3.48 3.00 0.46
N GLU A 47 -2.32 3.63 0.72
CA GLU A 47 -1.32 3.13 1.67
C GLU A 47 -1.84 3.10 3.11
N LEU A 48 -2.64 4.10 3.50
CA LEU A 48 -3.24 4.16 4.83
C LEU A 48 -4.37 3.13 5.03
N MET A 49 -5.14 2.85 3.98
CA MET A 49 -6.23 1.86 4.02
C MET A 49 -5.75 0.42 3.88
N HIS A 50 -4.72 0.24 3.06
CA HIS A 50 -4.07 -1.03 2.83
C HIS A 50 -2.59 -0.84 3.12
N PRO A 51 -2.21 -0.71 4.40
CA PRO A 51 -0.81 -0.87 4.74
C PRO A 51 -0.50 -2.27 4.25
N GLU A 52 0.27 -2.38 3.16
CA GLU A 52 0.77 -3.67 2.72
C GLU A 52 1.33 -4.31 3.98
N LYS A 53 0.81 -5.49 4.34
CA LYS A 53 1.59 -6.35 5.22
C LYS A 53 2.91 -6.43 4.46
N LYS A 54 3.97 -5.81 4.99
CA LYS A 54 5.33 -6.16 4.56
C LYS A 54 5.29 -7.67 4.49
N ASP A 55 5.52 -8.25 3.31
CA ASP A 55 5.59 -9.69 3.18
C ASP A 55 6.40 -10.16 4.38
N GLU A 56 5.76 -10.93 5.26
CA GLU A 56 6.48 -11.53 6.38
C GLU A 56 7.37 -12.57 5.71
N TYR A 57 8.54 -12.13 5.24
CA TYR A 57 9.57 -13.02 4.76
C TYR A 57 9.99 -13.85 5.97
N MET A 58 9.55 -15.10 6.03
CA MET A 58 10.18 -16.09 6.89
C MET A 58 11.55 -16.38 6.31
N LEU A 59 12.59 -15.91 7.01
CA LEU A 59 13.97 -16.29 6.75
C LEU A 59 14.23 -17.61 7.50
N PHE A 60 14.45 -18.67 6.74
CA PHE A 60 14.87 -19.96 7.28
C PHE A 60 16.40 -19.98 7.34
N ALA A 61 16.96 -20.45 8.46
CA ALA A 61 18.41 -20.55 8.62
C ALA A 61 19.00 -21.74 7.82
N SER A 62 18.15 -22.73 7.49
CA SER A 62 18.51 -23.95 6.79
C SER A 62 17.35 -24.47 5.93
N VAL A 63 17.63 -25.41 5.03
CA VAL A 63 16.60 -26.06 4.19
C VAL A 63 15.71 -26.96 5.06
N GLU A 64 16.28 -27.56 6.10
CA GLU A 64 15.61 -28.41 7.06
C GLU A 64 14.51 -27.66 7.83
N ASP A 65 14.77 -26.39 8.18
CA ASP A 65 13.78 -25.53 8.85
C ASP A 65 12.57 -25.23 7.96
N PHE A 66 12.80 -25.08 6.65
CA PHE A 66 11.74 -24.87 5.66
C PHE A 66 10.88 -26.13 5.50
N ASP A 67 11.51 -27.30 5.39
CA ASP A 67 10.80 -28.58 5.23
C ASP A 67 9.95 -28.93 6.47
N ALA A 68 10.45 -28.65 7.67
CA ALA A 68 9.70 -28.82 8.91
C ALA A 68 8.46 -27.89 8.96
N TYR A 69 8.62 -26.63 8.52
CA TYR A 69 7.51 -25.69 8.40
C TYR A 69 6.47 -26.18 7.39
N MET A 70 6.86 -26.63 6.20
CA MET A 70 5.93 -27.10 5.17
C MET A 70 5.12 -28.32 5.63
N LYS A 71 5.74 -29.28 6.33
CA LYS A 71 5.05 -30.45 6.90
C LYS A 71 3.98 -30.09 7.93
N SER A 72 4.08 -28.93 8.58
CA SER A 72 3.07 -28.48 9.55
C SER A 72 1.73 -28.06 8.92
N PHE A 73 1.71 -27.81 7.60
CA PHE A 73 0.50 -27.46 6.84
C PHE A 73 -0.19 -28.67 6.19
N GLU A 74 0.44 -29.85 6.21
CA GLU A 74 -0.11 -31.10 5.65
C GLU A 74 -1.00 -31.87 6.65
N ARG A 75 -1.52 -31.20 7.69
CA ARG A 75 -2.43 -31.77 8.68
C ARG A 75 -3.87 -31.30 8.51
#